data_AF-K0Q1M4-F1
#
_entry.id   AF-K0Q1M4-F1
#
_cell.length_a   1.000
_cell.length_b   1.000
_cell.length_c   1.000
_cell.angle_alpha   90.00
_cell.angle_beta   90.00
_cell.angle_gamma   90.00
#
_symmetry.space_group_name_H-M   'P 1'
#
loop_
_entity.id
_entity.type
_entity.pdbx_description
1 polymer ?
#
loop_
_entity_poly.entity_id
_entity_poly.type
_entity_poly.pdbx_seq_one_letter_code
_entity_poly.pdbx_strand_id
1 'polypeptide(L)'
;MSARSSASTRGQGLGNVVAALDVDVTTFGSSRAGLGGCPYAPGATGNIVTEDLVIMLEAMGLKTGIDIDKLIAARPIILSGLPGEALYGHVQDAGLPEGFHHA
;
A
#
# COMPACT_ATOMS: atom_id res chain seq x y z
N MET A 1 9.13 16.74 -3.81
CA MET A 1 10.14 15.80 -4.37
C MET A 1 9.46 14.45 -4.61
N SER A 2 9.91 13.59 -5.54
CA SER A 2 9.24 12.30 -5.87
C SER A 2 10.13 11.10 -5.55
N ALA A 3 9.57 10.10 -4.84
CA ALA A 3 10.23 8.82 -4.58
C ALA A 3 9.70 7.74 -5.55
N ARG A 4 10.62 7.04 -6.24
CA ARG A 4 10.27 5.87 -7.08
C ARG A 4 10.19 4.62 -6.22
N SER A 5 9.17 3.78 -6.49
CA SER A 5 8.80 2.50 -5.85
C SER A 5 9.39 2.23 -4.47
N SER A 6 8.58 2.40 -3.43
CA SER A 6 8.94 2.03 -2.07
C SER A 6 8.75 0.51 -1.90
N ALA A 7 9.84 -0.26 -1.86
CA ALA A 7 9.78 -1.72 -1.71
C ALA A 7 9.50 -2.11 -0.25
N SER A 8 8.58 -3.06 -0.03
CA SER A 8 8.26 -3.55 1.32
C SER A 8 9.11 -4.76 1.74
N THR A 9 10.11 -5.16 0.94
CA THR A 9 10.92 -6.40 1.03
C THR A 9 11.47 -6.76 2.42
N ARG A 10 11.51 -5.81 3.36
CA ARG A 10 11.95 -6.02 4.76
C ARG A 10 10.98 -5.44 5.80
N GLY A 11 9.70 -5.25 5.45
CA GLY A 11 8.69 -4.62 6.29
C GLY A 11 8.88 -3.11 6.53
N GLN A 12 9.85 -2.49 5.87
CA GLN A 12 10.25 -1.09 6.10
C GLN A 12 9.54 -0.08 5.19
N GLY A 13 8.68 -0.54 4.27
CA GLY A 13 8.10 0.32 3.23
C GLY A 13 7.36 1.53 3.79
N LEU A 14 6.40 1.30 4.69
CA LEU A 14 5.61 2.37 5.32
C LEU A 14 6.46 3.28 6.21
N GLY A 15 7.42 2.73 6.96
CA GLY A 15 8.36 3.52 7.76
C GLY A 15 9.21 4.47 6.91
N ASN A 16 9.64 4.02 5.73
CA ASN A 16 10.37 4.86 4.78
C ASN A 16 9.48 5.98 4.20
N VAL A 17 8.18 5.74 4.00
CA VAL A 17 7.25 6.79 3.58
C VAL A 17 7.15 7.86 4.66
N VAL A 18 7.02 7.48 5.93
CA VAL A 18 6.98 8.43 7.05
C VAL A 18 8.27 9.27 7.09
N ALA A 19 9.44 8.64 7.03
CA ALA A 19 10.71 9.36 7.01
C ALA A 19 10.86 10.28 5.76
N ALA A 20 10.25 9.91 4.64
CA ALA A 20 10.29 10.74 3.42
C ALA A 20 9.33 11.94 3.50
N LEU A 21 8.24 11.84 4.27
CA LEU A 21 7.36 13.00 4.55
C LEU A 21 8.13 14.09 5.32
N ASP A 22 9.06 13.73 6.21
CA ASP A 22 9.90 14.68 6.96
C ASP A 22 10.83 15.54 6.07
N VAL A 23 11.03 15.13 4.81
CA VAL A 23 11.85 15.82 3.81
C VAL A 23 11.03 16.23 2.57
N ASP A 24 9.73 16.48 2.77
CA ASP A 24 8.79 17.05 1.77
C ASP A 24 8.62 16.20 0.50
N VAL A 25 8.74 14.87 0.62
CA VAL A 25 8.31 13.95 -0.43
C VAL A 25 6.80 13.77 -0.32
N THR A 26 6.10 14.02 -1.43
CA THR A 26 4.63 13.96 -1.49
C THR A 26 4.12 12.99 -2.55
N THR A 27 5.02 12.24 -3.19
CA THR A 27 4.69 11.30 -4.26
C THR A 27 5.40 9.98 -4.01
N PHE A 28 4.61 8.91 -3.88
CA PHE A 28 5.07 7.56 -3.55
C PHE A 28 4.56 6.54 -4.56
N GLY A 29 5.44 5.65 -5.01
CA GLY A 29 5.04 4.46 -5.77
C GLY A 29 4.56 3.35 -4.83
N SER A 30 3.39 2.79 -5.12
CA SER A 30 2.82 1.62 -4.45
C SER A 30 2.21 0.66 -5.47
N SER A 31 1.85 -0.54 -5.05
CA SER A 31 1.07 -1.47 -5.88
C SER A 31 -0.08 -2.06 -5.10
N ARG A 32 -1.13 -2.43 -5.83
CA ARG A 32 -2.26 -3.14 -5.23
C ARG A 32 -1.86 -4.53 -4.81
N ALA A 33 -2.39 -4.95 -3.67
CA ALA A 33 -2.16 -6.28 -3.11
C ALA A 33 -0.68 -6.67 -2.96
N GLY A 34 0.24 -5.70 -2.90
CA GLY A 34 1.68 -5.94 -2.78
C GLY A 34 2.31 -6.59 -4.02
N LEU A 35 1.67 -6.47 -5.19
CA LEU A 35 2.17 -7.01 -6.46
C LEU A 35 3.52 -6.41 -6.86
N GLY A 36 4.28 -7.14 -7.69
CA GLY A 36 5.57 -6.68 -8.20
C GLY A 36 6.77 -7.11 -7.35
N GLY A 37 6.80 -8.38 -6.94
CA GLY A 37 7.99 -9.00 -6.36
C GLY A 37 9.17 -9.00 -7.34
N CYS A 38 10.39 -9.07 -6.81
CA CYS A 38 11.60 -9.11 -7.63
C CYS A 38 11.82 -10.53 -8.17
N PRO A 39 11.92 -10.75 -9.50
CA PRO A 39 12.16 -12.08 -10.06
C PRO A 39 13.52 -12.67 -9.66
N TYR A 40 14.45 -11.83 -9.19
CA TYR A 40 15.79 -12.23 -8.77
C TYR A 40 15.92 -12.48 -7.25
N ALA A 41 14.87 -12.23 -6.46
CA ALA A 41 14.88 -12.43 -5.02
C ALA A 41 13.63 -13.23 -4.57
N PRO A 42 13.72 -14.57 -4.55
CA PRO A 42 12.64 -15.44 -4.09
C PRO A 42 12.23 -15.07 -2.66
N GLY A 43 10.95 -14.73 -2.45
CA GLY A 43 10.42 -14.32 -1.15
C GLY A 43 10.58 -12.83 -0.83
N ALA A 44 11.13 -12.01 -1.73
CA ALA A 44 11.06 -10.56 -1.57
C ALA A 44 9.60 -10.11 -1.65
N THR A 45 9.06 -9.59 -0.54
CA THR A 45 7.74 -8.95 -0.55
C THR A 45 7.78 -7.77 -1.51
N GLY A 46 6.73 -7.60 -2.32
CA GLY A 46 6.66 -6.62 -3.41
C GLY A 46 6.63 -5.16 -2.96
N ASN A 47 5.98 -4.31 -3.75
CA ASN A 47 5.85 -2.89 -3.39
C ASN A 47 4.99 -2.71 -2.14
N ILE A 48 5.02 -1.51 -1.54
CA ILE A 48 4.03 -1.12 -0.53
C ILE A 48 2.62 -1.38 -1.08
N VAL A 49 1.78 -2.00 -0.25
CA VAL A 49 0.36 -2.21 -0.53
C VAL A 49 -0.34 -0.84 -0.53
N THR A 50 -0.98 -0.50 -1.65
CA THR A 50 -1.65 0.81 -1.81
C THR A 50 -2.69 1.07 -0.71
N GLU A 51 -3.47 0.06 -0.34
CA GLU A 51 -4.50 0.14 0.69
C GLU A 51 -3.91 0.53 2.05
N ASP A 52 -2.83 -0.13 2.47
CA ASP A 52 -2.15 0.13 3.73
C ASP A 52 -1.51 1.53 3.74
N LEU A 53 -0.95 1.96 2.61
CA LEU A 53 -0.40 3.31 2.43
C LEU A 53 -1.48 4.38 2.57
N VAL A 54 -2.61 4.21 1.89
CA VAL A 54 -3.72 5.18 1.91
C VAL A 54 -4.26 5.33 3.32
N ILE A 55 -4.55 4.22 4.01
CA ILE A 55 -5.04 4.28 5.39
C ILE A 55 -4.04 4.99 6.31
N MET A 56 -2.75 4.65 6.20
CA MET A 56 -1.73 5.30 7.03
C MET A 56 -1.71 6.81 6.81
N LEU A 57 -1.71 7.26 5.55
CA LEU A 57 -1.69 8.70 5.23
C LEU A 57 -2.96 9.41 5.69
N GLU A 58 -4.14 8.84 5.42
CA GLU A 58 -5.43 9.42 5.85
C GLU A 58 -5.52 9.47 7.39
N ALA A 59 -5.07 8.42 8.10
CA ALA A 59 -5.03 8.39 9.56
C ALA A 59 -4.03 9.40 10.16
N MET A 60 -3.00 9.80 9.41
CA MET A 60 -2.10 10.89 9.76
C MET A 60 -2.69 12.28 9.44
N GLY A 61 -3.92 12.35 8.91
CA GLY A 61 -4.58 13.59 8.49
C GLY A 61 -4.15 14.10 7.11
N LEU A 62 -3.49 13.25 6.31
CA LEU A 62 -3.00 13.60 4.97
C LEU A 62 -4.00 13.11 3.91
N LYS A 63 -4.60 14.05 3.18
CA LYS A 63 -5.53 13.74 2.10
C LYS A 63 -4.82 13.08 0.93
N THR A 64 -5.24 11.86 0.58
CA THR A 64 -4.76 11.13 -0.60
C THR A 64 -5.66 11.31 -1.81
N GLY A 65 -6.94 11.65 -1.57
CA GLY A 65 -7.98 11.72 -2.61
C GLY A 65 -8.42 10.34 -3.12
N ILE A 66 -7.99 9.26 -2.47
CA ILE A 66 -8.35 7.88 -2.84
C ILE A 66 -9.54 7.42 -2.00
N ASP A 67 -10.56 6.92 -2.68
CA ASP A 67 -11.72 6.28 -2.06
C ASP A 67 -11.33 4.86 -1.62
N ILE A 68 -11.21 4.65 -0.29
CA ILE A 68 -10.73 3.40 0.27
C ILE A 68 -11.73 2.26 0.06
N ASP A 69 -13.03 2.56 0.10
CA ASP A 69 -14.09 1.58 -0.07
C ASP A 69 -14.10 1.05 -1.50
N LYS A 70 -13.99 1.95 -2.49
CA LYS A 70 -13.81 1.55 -3.90
C LYS A 70 -12.51 0.76 -4.09
N LEU A 71 -11.45 1.13 -3.38
CA LEU A 71 -10.19 0.39 -3.43
C LEU A 71 -10.42 -1.03 -2.91
N ILE A 72 -10.97 -1.22 -1.71
CA ILE A 72 -11.26 -2.55 -1.16
C ILE A 72 -12.16 -3.36 -2.11
N ALA A 73 -13.23 -2.75 -2.62
CA ALA A 73 -14.19 -3.39 -3.53
C ALA A 73 -13.59 -3.88 -4.86
N ALA A 74 -12.46 -3.32 -5.30
CA ALA A 74 -11.78 -3.74 -6.52
C ALA A 74 -10.84 -4.96 -6.34
N ARG A 75 -10.62 -5.46 -5.12
CA ARG A 75 -9.76 -6.64 -4.88
C ARG A 75 -10.21 -7.92 -5.61
N PRO A 76 -11.51 -8.26 -5.68
CA PRO A 76 -11.96 -9.46 -6.40
C PRO A 76 -11.55 -9.47 -7.88
N ILE A 77 -11.42 -8.30 -8.51
CA ILE A 77 -10.96 -8.16 -9.89
C ILE A 77 -9.52 -8.70 -10.02
N ILE A 78 -8.64 -8.35 -9.08
CA ILE A 78 -7.24 -8.82 -9.06
C ILE A 78 -7.18 -10.33 -8.85
N LEU A 79 -7.95 -10.85 -7.88
CA LEU A 79 -8.02 -12.29 -7.62
C LEU A 79 -8.47 -13.08 -8.85
N SER A 80 -9.46 -12.56 -9.58
CA SER A 80 -9.96 -13.21 -10.80
C SER A 80 -8.97 -13.15 -11.96
N GLY A 81 -8.20 -12.06 -12.07
CA GLY A 81 -7.24 -11.85 -13.16
C GLY A 81 -5.90 -12.52 -12.95
N LEU A 82 -5.53 -12.82 -11.70
CA LEU A 82 -4.25 -13.42 -11.32
C LEU A 82 -4.48 -14.65 -10.40
N PRO A 83 -5.09 -15.72 -10.93
CA PRO A 83 -5.35 -16.91 -10.14
C PRO A 83 -4.04 -17.56 -9.69
N GLY A 84 -3.88 -17.76 -8.38
CA GLY A 84 -2.70 -18.41 -7.79
C GLY A 84 -1.58 -17.44 -7.37
N GLU A 85 -1.70 -16.15 -7.65
CA GLU A 85 -0.77 -15.16 -7.11
C GLU A 85 -1.05 -14.86 -5.64
N ALA A 86 0.02 -14.72 -4.85
CA ALA A 86 -0.08 -14.33 -3.45
C ALA A 86 -0.43 -12.84 -3.36
N LEU A 87 -1.59 -12.53 -2.78
CA LEU A 87 -2.06 -11.17 -2.57
C LEU A 87 -1.89 -10.77 -1.10
N TYR A 88 -1.22 -9.64 -0.87
CA TYR A 88 -0.96 -9.09 0.47
C TYR A 88 -1.94 -7.95 0.81
N GLY A 89 -1.87 -7.47 2.06
CA GLY A 89 -2.51 -6.23 2.51
C GLY A 89 -3.24 -6.37 3.85
N HIS A 90 -2.84 -5.58 4.83
CA HIS A 90 -3.40 -5.65 6.18
C HIS A 90 -4.86 -5.18 6.24
N VAL A 91 -5.25 -4.21 5.41
CA VAL A 91 -6.66 -3.78 5.31
C VAL A 91 -7.61 -4.92 4.98
N GLN A 92 -7.16 -5.87 4.17
CA GLN A 92 -8.00 -6.97 3.70
C GLN A 92 -8.13 -8.05 4.77
N ASP A 93 -7.08 -8.24 5.56
CA ASP A 93 -7.02 -9.26 6.61
C ASP A 93 -7.66 -8.78 7.92
N ALA A 94 -7.45 -7.51 8.27
CA ALA A 94 -7.85 -6.93 9.56
C ALA A 94 -9.01 -5.92 9.46
N GLY A 95 -9.35 -5.47 8.25
CA GLY A 95 -10.32 -4.39 8.05
C GLY A 95 -9.74 -3.00 8.29
N LEU A 96 -10.61 -2.00 8.25
CA LEU A 96 -10.27 -0.61 8.59
C LEU A 96 -10.05 -0.47 10.11
N PRO A 97 -9.15 0.42 10.57
CA PRO A 97 -9.02 0.75 11.98
C PRO A 97 -10.36 1.24 12.58
N GLU A 98 -10.61 0.94 13.85
CA GLU A 98 -11.79 1.46 14.55
C GLU A 98 -11.81 2.99 14.52
N GLY A 99 -12.96 3.56 14.12
CA GLY A 99 -13.14 5.01 14.02
C GLY A 99 -12.43 5.66 12.82
N PHE A 100 -11.94 4.88 11.85
CA PHE A 100 -11.35 5.43 10.62
C PHE A 100 -12.33 6.38 9.91
N HIS A 101 -11.81 7.56 9.56
CA HIS A 101 -12.51 8.56 8.78
C HIS A 101 -11.52 9.18 7.79
N HIS A 102 -12.01 9.52 6.61
CA HIS A 102 -11.23 10.25 5.62
C HIS A 102 -10.81 11.63 6.13
N ALA A 103 -9.60 12.07 5.77
CA ALA A 103 -9.03 13.36 6.14
C ALA A 103 -9.64 14.55 5.39
#